data_AF-A0A165AHJ4-F1
#
_entry.id   AF-A0A165AHJ4-F1
#
_cell.length_a   1.000
_cell.length_b   1.000
_cell.length_c   1.000
_cell.angle_alpha   90.00
_cell.angle_beta   90.00
_cell.angle_gamma   90.00
#
_symmetry.space_group_name_H-M   'P 1'
#
loop_
_entity.id
_entity.type
_entity.pdbx_description
1 polymer ?
#
loop_
_entity_poly.entity_id
_entity_poly.type
_entity_poly.pdbx_seq_one_letter_code
_entity_poly.pdbx_strand_id
1 'polypeptide(L)'
;MSSASYSISNGVSSPHPTPRPNGAVPGPSRAQEYNDLESPAPSASISLPAEEHSGLYHENGVHEQNNHTDNQGAAITDYIYEHGFMLGEWADTIVQINSQSYNLHALLLVRSPYLAHLLATSPPANGPRRSIYLPTEQLTDVSAEIAQEGLLVALGYLYSPTSLRSINTANARGVLAAGCLLGGMNELCVQAYEMCQQSISAETIDDWIQFADKRAHLASTQGEIIPNSFDDYANRLRAHVMQFIIVDLPSHLHAFSGEASSPGATGANGSTPADGMEILLNVYSRIPFDIFKAAVESPALAVGSDQARFRFAKSAINLRKKGVARQVGAEETVVLAFGGSASGTNVHVSRKLRKKPLWKVSQ
;
A
#
# COMPACT_ATOMS: atom_id res chain seq x y z
N MET A 1 -16.48 2.60 36.17
CA MET A 1 -15.86 3.76 35.49
C MET A 1 -15.52 3.30 34.07
N SER A 2 -16.56 3.01 33.29
CA SER A 2 -17.10 3.80 32.16
C SER A 2 -16.23 3.76 30.91
N SER A 3 -16.49 2.72 30.11
CA SER A 3 -16.13 2.61 28.71
C SER A 3 -17.13 3.42 27.88
N ALA A 4 -16.66 4.26 26.96
CA ALA A 4 -17.51 5.00 26.04
C ALA A 4 -17.42 4.38 24.64
N SER A 5 -18.48 3.69 24.26
CA SER A 5 -18.76 3.25 22.89
C SER A 5 -19.51 4.37 22.19
N TYR A 6 -19.05 4.86 21.03
CA TYR A 6 -19.78 5.86 20.26
C TYR A 6 -20.39 5.24 18.99
N SER A 7 -21.71 5.29 18.96
CA SER A 7 -22.59 4.93 17.86
C SER A 7 -22.84 6.16 17.00
N ILE A 8 -22.58 6.10 15.69
CA ILE A 8 -22.95 7.15 14.74
C ILE A 8 -24.31 6.79 14.14
N SER A 9 -25.35 7.54 14.53
CA SER A 9 -26.67 7.50 13.91
C SER A 9 -26.84 8.72 13.01
N ASN A 10 -27.12 8.51 11.72
CA ASN A 10 -27.67 9.58 10.87
C ASN A 10 -28.85 9.05 10.06
N GLY A 11 -29.99 9.70 10.28
CA GLY A 11 -31.29 9.34 9.73
C GLY A 11 -31.44 9.66 8.25
N VAL A 12 -32.14 8.76 7.57
CA VAL A 12 -32.61 8.89 6.19
C VAL A 12 -33.98 9.55 6.20
N SER A 13 -34.18 10.56 5.35
CA SER A 13 -35.52 10.95 4.88
C SER A 13 -35.40 11.47 3.45
N SER A 14 -35.75 10.61 2.50
CA SER A 14 -35.90 10.95 1.08
C SER A 14 -37.31 11.50 0.82
N PRO A 15 -37.48 12.30 -0.24
CA PRO A 15 -38.68 12.23 -1.04
C PRO A 15 -38.41 11.81 -2.48
N HIS A 16 -39.27 10.90 -2.92
CA HIS A 16 -39.44 10.31 -4.24
C HIS A 16 -39.70 11.37 -5.33
N PRO A 17 -39.14 11.25 -6.55
CA PRO A 17 -39.68 11.93 -7.72
C PRO A 17 -40.54 10.99 -8.57
N THR A 18 -41.62 11.54 -9.11
CA THR A 18 -42.53 10.96 -10.11
C THR A 18 -41.99 11.17 -11.53
N PRO A 19 -42.34 10.32 -12.52
CA PRO A 19 -41.76 10.40 -13.86
C PRO A 19 -42.71 10.95 -14.94
N ARG A 20 -42.07 11.45 -16.03
CA ARG A 20 -42.50 11.59 -17.46
C ARG A 20 -42.91 13.00 -17.95
N PRO A 21 -42.93 13.27 -19.29
CA PRO A 21 -42.27 12.60 -20.43
C PRO A 21 -41.57 13.54 -21.45
N ASN A 22 -40.74 12.92 -22.29
CA ASN A 22 -40.31 13.23 -23.67
C ASN A 22 -40.81 14.50 -24.39
N GLY A 23 -39.89 15.22 -25.01
CA GLY A 23 -40.17 16.14 -26.12
C GLY A 23 -38.93 16.62 -26.88
N ALA A 24 -38.80 16.15 -28.11
CA ALA A 24 -38.27 16.83 -29.30
C ALA A 24 -36.75 17.08 -29.49
N VAL A 25 -36.23 16.39 -30.51
CA VAL A 25 -35.05 16.69 -31.35
C VAL A 25 -35.40 17.81 -32.35
N PRO A 26 -34.46 18.71 -32.70
CA PRO A 26 -33.87 18.75 -34.05
C PRO A 26 -32.35 18.99 -33.96
N GLY A 27 -31.47 18.31 -34.70
CA GLY A 27 -31.32 18.41 -36.16
C GLY A 27 -30.12 19.33 -36.49
N PRO A 28 -29.05 18.87 -37.17
CA PRO A 28 -27.79 19.58 -37.30
C PRO A 28 -27.71 20.48 -38.54
N SER A 29 -26.97 21.58 -38.43
CA SER A 29 -26.51 22.45 -39.53
C SER A 29 -25.39 23.32 -38.95
N ARG A 30 -24.30 23.67 -39.62
CA ARG A 30 -23.76 23.41 -40.95
C ARG A 30 -22.33 23.99 -40.89
N ALA A 31 -21.37 23.31 -41.48
CA ALA A 31 -20.03 23.83 -41.71
C ALA A 31 -20.07 25.03 -42.68
N GLN A 32 -19.24 26.04 -42.44
CA GLN A 32 -18.44 26.80 -43.43
C GLN A 32 -17.66 27.89 -42.66
N GLU A 33 -16.34 27.79 -42.54
CA GLU A 33 -15.35 28.17 -43.57
C GLU A 33 -15.16 29.70 -43.60
N TYR A 34 -14.08 30.19 -42.97
CA TYR A 34 -13.31 31.34 -43.45
C TYR A 34 -11.85 31.16 -43.03
N ASN A 35 -11.04 31.05 -44.07
CA ASN A 35 -9.59 30.94 -44.08
C ASN A 35 -8.94 32.32 -43.94
N ASP A 36 -7.71 32.27 -43.41
CA ASP A 36 -6.53 33.05 -43.78
C ASP A 36 -6.58 34.59 -43.69
N LEU A 37 -5.72 35.14 -42.83
CA LEU A 37 -4.70 36.11 -43.26
C LEU A 37 -3.59 36.26 -42.19
N GLU A 38 -2.38 35.95 -42.65
CA GLU A 38 -1.08 36.55 -42.32
C GLU A 38 -0.32 36.24 -41.02
N SER A 39 0.91 35.77 -41.24
CA SER A 39 2.09 35.78 -40.38
C SER A 39 3.29 36.02 -41.33
N PRO A 40 4.52 36.34 -40.88
CA PRO A 40 4.96 37.12 -39.70
C PRO A 40 6.15 38.09 -40.01
N ALA A 41 6.66 38.72 -38.94
CA ALA A 41 8.05 39.22 -38.70
C ALA A 41 8.39 40.69 -39.07
N PRO A 42 9.51 41.28 -38.58
CA PRO A 42 10.39 40.92 -37.44
C PRO A 42 10.74 42.11 -36.48
N SER A 43 11.30 41.76 -35.32
CA SER A 43 12.37 42.46 -34.56
C SER A 43 12.25 43.96 -34.24
N ALA A 44 11.98 44.27 -32.96
CA ALA A 44 12.48 45.50 -32.32
C ALA A 44 12.98 45.17 -30.91
N SER A 45 14.31 45.07 -30.79
CA SER A 45 15.05 45.05 -29.53
C SER A 45 15.00 46.44 -28.89
N ILE A 46 14.23 46.56 -27.80
CA ILE A 46 14.20 47.76 -26.96
C ILE A 46 15.13 47.52 -25.77
N SER A 47 16.24 48.25 -25.77
CA SER A 47 17.18 48.36 -24.64
C SER A 47 16.55 49.22 -23.55
N LEU A 48 16.37 48.66 -22.35
CA LEU A 48 15.96 49.39 -21.15
C LEU A 48 17.20 49.85 -20.36
N PRO A 49 17.20 51.08 -19.80
CA PRO A 49 18.28 51.52 -18.91
C PRO A 49 18.14 50.84 -17.55
N ALA A 50 19.28 50.45 -16.99
CA ALA A 50 19.39 50.00 -15.61
C ALA A 50 19.21 51.20 -14.68
N GLU A 51 18.04 51.31 -14.05
CA GLU A 51 17.85 52.16 -12.88
C GLU A 51 17.69 51.28 -11.64
N GLU A 52 18.59 51.50 -10.69
CA GLU A 52 18.55 51.01 -9.32
C GLU A 52 17.26 51.51 -8.64
N HIS A 53 16.25 50.66 -8.61
CA HIS A 53 15.13 50.81 -7.69
C HIS A 53 15.26 49.78 -6.57
N SER A 54 15.77 50.26 -5.45
CA SER A 54 15.65 49.71 -4.11
C SER A 54 14.17 49.53 -3.75
N GLY A 55 13.61 48.40 -4.18
CA GLY A 55 12.25 47.96 -3.86
C GLY A 55 12.22 47.31 -2.49
N LEU A 56 11.62 48.03 -1.55
CA LEU A 56 11.14 47.54 -0.26
C LEU A 56 10.35 46.23 -0.44
N TYR A 57 10.96 45.10 -0.10
CA TYR A 57 10.19 43.91 0.23
C TYR A 57 9.44 44.21 1.53
N HIS A 58 8.11 44.30 1.45
CA HIS A 58 7.24 44.24 2.61
C HIS A 58 7.29 42.81 3.15
N GLU A 59 8.26 42.58 4.03
CA GLU A 59 8.42 41.36 4.81
C GLU A 59 7.31 41.33 5.87
N ASN A 60 6.27 40.53 5.63
CA ASN A 60 5.27 40.24 6.64
C ASN A 60 5.91 39.41 7.76
N GLY A 61 6.27 40.07 8.87
CA GLY A 61 6.21 39.47 10.21
C GLY A 61 7.53 39.02 10.82
N VAL A 62 8.18 39.97 11.49
CA VAL A 62 8.93 39.88 12.77
C VAL A 62 9.51 38.51 13.16
N HIS A 63 10.83 38.39 12.99
CA HIS A 63 11.67 37.43 13.68
C HIS A 63 11.73 37.76 15.19
N GLU A 64 11.10 36.93 16.03
CA GLU A 64 11.50 36.77 17.43
C GLU A 64 11.72 35.28 17.72
N GLN A 65 12.99 34.92 17.97
CA GLN A 65 13.37 33.63 18.53
C GLN A 65 12.79 33.51 19.93
N ASN A 66 11.85 32.58 20.15
CA ASN A 66 11.40 32.20 21.49
C ASN A 66 10.84 30.77 21.50
N ASN A 67 11.23 29.99 22.50
CA ASN A 67 10.72 28.65 22.86
C ASN A 67 9.18 28.59 23.12
N HIS A 68 8.43 29.67 22.86
CA HIS A 68 6.97 29.76 22.92
C HIS A 68 6.28 29.44 21.59
N THR A 69 7.01 29.45 20.48
CA THR A 69 6.49 29.24 19.12
C THR A 69 5.99 27.81 18.90
N ASP A 70 6.70 26.82 19.45
CA ASP A 70 6.33 25.40 19.31
C ASP A 70 4.95 25.09 19.94
N ASN A 71 4.63 25.71 21.08
CA ASN A 71 3.39 25.44 21.79
C ASN A 71 2.18 26.09 21.10
N GLN A 72 2.36 27.25 20.48
CA GLN A 72 1.32 27.90 19.66
C GLN A 72 1.09 27.16 18.35
N GLY A 73 2.16 26.70 17.69
CA GLY A 73 2.05 25.89 16.48
C GLY A 73 1.29 24.58 16.72
N ALA A 74 1.58 23.89 17.82
CA ALA A 74 0.85 22.69 18.22
C ALA A 74 -0.64 22.98 18.47
N ALA A 75 -0.97 24.04 19.23
CA ALA A 75 -2.35 24.43 19.50
C ALA A 75 -3.15 24.77 18.24
N ILE A 76 -2.54 25.47 17.28
CA ILE A 76 -3.16 25.78 15.98
C ILE A 76 -3.41 24.49 15.20
N THR A 77 -2.44 23.59 15.17
CA THR A 77 -2.52 22.32 14.43
C THR A 77 -3.61 21.41 15.00
N ASP A 78 -3.73 21.34 16.33
CA ASP A 78 -4.78 20.59 17.01
C ASP A 78 -6.18 21.19 16.75
N TYR A 79 -6.30 22.52 16.82
CA TYR A 79 -7.56 23.21 16.51
C TYR A 79 -8.01 22.98 15.05
N ILE A 80 -7.08 23.11 14.10
CA ILE A 80 -7.33 22.86 12.67
C ILE A 80 -7.72 21.40 12.44
N TYR A 81 -7.12 20.46 13.16
CA TYR A 81 -7.48 19.06 13.07
C TYR A 81 -8.91 18.80 13.61
N GLU A 82 -9.23 19.30 14.79
CA GLU A 82 -10.54 19.08 15.41
C GLU A 82 -11.66 19.78 14.63
N HIS A 83 -11.55 21.08 14.41
CA HIS A 83 -12.62 21.84 13.76
C HIS A 83 -12.60 21.71 12.24
N GLY A 84 -11.40 21.74 11.63
CA GLY A 84 -11.25 21.69 10.19
C GLY A 84 -11.42 20.28 9.62
N PHE A 85 -10.70 19.29 10.15
CA PHE A 85 -10.77 17.92 9.62
C PHE A 85 -11.95 17.11 10.16
N MET A 86 -12.12 17.05 11.49
CA MET A 86 -13.14 16.18 12.10
C MET A 86 -14.55 16.73 11.93
N LEU A 87 -14.75 18.04 12.11
CA LEU A 87 -16.07 18.68 11.97
C LEU A 87 -16.35 19.20 10.54
N GLY A 88 -15.30 19.42 9.73
CA GLY A 88 -15.45 19.97 8.38
C GLY A 88 -15.87 21.44 8.36
N GLU A 89 -15.65 22.19 9.44
CA GLU A 89 -15.97 23.61 9.52
C GLU A 89 -15.09 24.41 8.55
N TRP A 90 -15.68 25.43 7.90
CA TRP A 90 -15.02 26.31 6.91
C TRP A 90 -14.44 25.62 5.66
N ALA A 91 -14.83 24.37 5.39
CA ALA A 91 -14.43 23.66 4.19
C ALA A 91 -14.85 24.39 2.90
N ASP A 92 -13.89 24.53 1.98
CA ASP A 92 -14.05 25.12 0.66
C ASP A 92 -14.03 24.06 -0.46
N THR A 93 -13.73 22.80 -0.11
CA THR A 93 -13.53 21.69 -1.03
C THR A 93 -14.30 20.45 -0.57
N ILE A 94 -14.94 19.75 -1.50
CA ILE A 94 -15.57 18.45 -1.27
C ILE A 94 -14.75 17.38 -1.98
N VAL A 95 -14.17 16.46 -1.20
CA VAL A 95 -13.47 15.30 -1.75
C VAL A 95 -14.41 14.11 -1.73
N GLN A 96 -14.71 13.57 -2.91
CA GLN A 96 -15.50 12.36 -3.07
C GLN A 96 -14.58 11.15 -3.15
N ILE A 97 -14.83 10.15 -2.31
CA ILE A 97 -14.08 8.91 -2.26
C ILE A 97 -15.09 7.78 -2.20
N ASN A 98 -15.12 6.94 -3.23
CA ASN A 98 -16.18 5.96 -3.43
C ASN A 98 -17.57 6.65 -3.31
N SER A 99 -18.46 6.13 -2.47
CA SER A 99 -19.78 6.69 -2.20
C SER A 99 -19.82 7.74 -1.06
N GLN A 100 -18.68 8.16 -0.52
CA GLN A 100 -18.61 9.12 0.58
C GLN A 100 -18.06 10.47 0.13
N SER A 101 -18.53 11.53 0.80
CA SER A 101 -18.09 12.91 0.55
C SER A 101 -17.54 13.51 1.83
N TYR A 102 -16.37 14.13 1.74
CA TYR A 102 -15.68 14.76 2.86
C TYR A 102 -15.54 16.26 2.60
N ASN A 103 -15.96 17.06 3.58
CA ASN A 103 -15.78 18.52 3.57
C ASN A 103 -14.37 18.83 4.07
N LEU A 104 -13.49 19.29 3.19
CA LEU A 104 -12.08 19.51 3.44
C LEU A 104 -11.61 20.86 2.88
N HIS A 105 -10.35 21.19 3.13
CA HIS A 105 -9.76 22.51 2.86
C HIS A 105 -8.69 22.41 1.77
N ALA A 106 -8.86 23.15 0.68
CA ALA A 106 -7.91 23.16 -0.44
C ALA A 106 -6.47 23.43 0.05
N LEU A 107 -6.30 24.41 0.93
CA LEU A 107 -5.01 24.81 1.48
C LEU A 107 -4.28 23.67 2.22
N LEU A 108 -5.02 22.75 2.83
CA LEU A 108 -4.44 21.62 3.56
C LEU A 108 -4.26 20.41 2.64
N LEU A 109 -5.18 20.22 1.69
CA LEU A 109 -5.08 19.16 0.68
C LEU A 109 -3.86 19.33 -0.24
N VAL A 110 -3.48 20.57 -0.60
CA VAL A 110 -2.32 20.81 -1.48
C VAL A 110 -0.97 20.38 -0.89
N ARG A 111 -0.91 20.02 0.40
CA ARG A 111 0.27 19.39 1.01
C ARG A 111 0.54 17.99 0.45
N SER A 112 -0.47 17.35 -0.16
CA SER A 112 -0.31 16.15 -0.98
C SER A 112 -0.02 16.56 -2.43
N PRO A 113 1.11 16.16 -3.03
CA PRO A 113 1.39 16.44 -4.45
C PRO A 113 0.29 15.93 -5.39
N TYR A 114 -0.27 14.76 -5.07
CA TYR A 114 -1.37 14.16 -5.83
C TYR A 114 -2.65 15.01 -5.76
N LEU A 115 -3.07 15.38 -4.55
CA LEU A 115 -4.28 16.21 -4.38
C LEU A 115 -4.08 17.62 -4.91
N ALA A 116 -2.87 18.18 -4.80
CA ALA A 116 -2.54 19.47 -5.42
C ALA A 116 -2.72 19.42 -6.93
N HIS A 117 -2.24 18.36 -7.58
CA HIS A 117 -2.44 18.14 -9.01
C HIS A 117 -3.93 17.98 -9.35
N LEU A 118 -4.68 17.17 -8.60
CA LEU A 118 -6.13 17.01 -8.80
C LEU A 118 -6.88 18.34 -8.63
N LEU A 119 -6.56 19.13 -7.62
CA LEU A 119 -7.18 20.45 -7.41
C LEU A 119 -6.88 21.41 -8.58
N ALA A 120 -5.66 21.40 -9.09
CA ALA A 120 -5.24 22.26 -10.19
C ALA A 120 -5.85 21.86 -11.54
N THR A 121 -6.08 20.56 -11.77
CA THR A 121 -6.60 20.02 -13.04
C THR A 121 -8.11 19.78 -13.03
N SER A 122 -8.73 19.78 -11.85
CA SER A 122 -10.18 19.66 -11.72
C SER A 122 -10.89 20.86 -12.37
N PRO A 123 -11.94 20.61 -13.18
CA PRO A 123 -12.76 21.68 -13.72
C PRO A 123 -13.31 22.56 -12.59
N PRO A 124 -13.40 23.89 -12.78
CA PRO A 124 -14.07 24.74 -11.81
C PRO A 124 -15.51 24.23 -11.62
N ALA A 125 -15.86 23.92 -10.37
CA ALA A 125 -17.21 23.46 -10.06
C ALA A 125 -18.22 24.59 -10.35
N ASN A 126 -19.41 24.23 -10.82
CA ASN A 126 -20.50 25.17 -11.09
C ASN A 126 -21.14 25.75 -9.80
N GLY A 127 -20.43 25.72 -8.68
CA GLY A 127 -20.92 26.11 -7.35
C GLY A 127 -19.82 26.75 -6.50
N PRO A 128 -20.16 27.23 -5.29
CA PRO A 128 -19.24 27.98 -4.44
C PRO A 128 -18.11 27.14 -3.84
N ARG A 129 -18.23 25.80 -3.87
CA ARG A 129 -17.22 24.86 -3.36
C ARG A 129 -16.65 24.02 -4.49
N ARG A 130 -15.34 23.81 -4.47
CA ARG A 130 -14.67 22.92 -5.43
C ARG A 130 -15.01 21.48 -5.08
N SER A 131 -15.24 20.63 -6.07
CA SER A 131 -15.42 19.18 -5.86
C SER A 131 -14.39 18.42 -6.66
N ILE A 132 -13.68 17.52 -5.98
CA ILE A 132 -12.72 16.59 -6.61
C ILE A 132 -13.12 15.15 -6.28
N TYR A 133 -12.87 14.26 -7.24
CA TYR A 133 -13.12 12.83 -7.09
C TYR A 133 -11.78 12.10 -6.99
N LEU A 134 -11.64 11.25 -5.97
CA LEU A 134 -10.51 10.36 -5.81
C LEU A 134 -10.88 9.02 -6.47
N PRO A 135 -10.30 8.65 -7.62
CA PRO A 135 -10.65 7.45 -8.36
C PRO A 135 -10.05 6.20 -7.71
N THR A 136 -10.44 5.89 -6.48
CA THR A 136 -10.01 4.69 -5.75
C THR A 136 -10.49 3.42 -6.44
N GLU A 137 -11.66 3.45 -7.09
CA GLU A 137 -12.25 2.30 -7.80
C GLU A 137 -11.45 1.86 -9.05
N GLN A 138 -10.77 2.81 -9.70
CA GLN A 138 -9.92 2.52 -10.87
C GLN A 138 -8.64 1.78 -10.47
N LEU A 139 -8.23 1.87 -9.19
CA LEU A 139 -7.16 1.06 -8.61
C LEU A 139 -7.73 -0.23 -8.01
N THR A 140 -8.52 -0.98 -8.78
CA THR A 140 -9.40 -2.08 -8.31
C THR A 140 -8.72 -3.13 -7.41
N ASP A 141 -7.42 -3.34 -7.57
CA ASP A 141 -6.64 -4.27 -6.74
C ASP A 141 -6.01 -3.61 -5.49
N VAL A 142 -5.74 -2.30 -5.53
CA VAL A 142 -5.24 -1.52 -4.39
C VAL A 142 -6.41 -0.99 -3.55
N SER A 143 -7.60 -0.83 -4.13
CA SER A 143 -8.77 -0.22 -3.51
C SER A 143 -9.30 -1.02 -2.32
N ALA A 144 -9.14 -2.35 -2.34
CA ALA A 144 -9.45 -3.19 -1.19
C ALA A 144 -8.47 -2.96 -0.02
N GLU A 145 -7.20 -2.67 -0.34
CA GLU A 145 -6.16 -2.41 0.65
C GLU A 145 -6.19 -0.94 1.13
N ILE A 146 -6.60 0.01 0.28
CA ILE A 146 -6.92 1.40 0.66
C ILE A 146 -8.26 1.37 1.40
N ALA A 147 -8.23 0.79 2.60
CA ALA A 147 -9.34 0.85 3.52
C ALA A 147 -9.69 2.32 3.74
N GLN A 148 -11.00 2.61 3.81
CA GLN A 148 -11.50 3.96 4.09
C GLN A 148 -10.81 4.57 5.31
N GLU A 149 -10.58 3.76 6.35
CA GLU A 149 -9.85 4.17 7.56
C GLU A 149 -8.42 4.63 7.24
N GLY A 150 -7.66 3.89 6.44
CA GLY A 150 -6.28 4.23 6.09
C GLY A 150 -6.18 5.55 5.32
N LEU A 151 -7.15 5.80 4.44
CA LEU A 151 -7.24 7.05 3.70
C LEU A 151 -7.62 8.23 4.59
N LEU A 152 -8.52 8.03 5.55
CA LEU A 152 -8.86 9.07 6.53
C LEU A 152 -7.68 9.44 7.41
N VAL A 153 -6.89 8.45 7.85
CA VAL A 153 -5.65 8.71 8.60
C VAL A 153 -4.66 9.52 7.75
N ALA A 154 -4.50 9.18 6.47
CA ALA A 154 -3.61 9.91 5.57
C ALA A 154 -4.11 11.34 5.28
N LEU A 155 -5.42 11.54 5.10
CA LEU A 155 -6.01 12.86 4.93
C LEU A 155 -5.89 13.70 6.22
N GLY A 156 -6.12 13.09 7.38
CA GLY A 156 -5.94 13.75 8.67
C GLY A 156 -4.49 14.16 8.93
N TYR A 157 -3.53 13.36 8.46
CA TYR A 157 -2.10 13.68 8.57
C TYR A 157 -1.71 14.97 7.82
N LEU A 158 -2.46 15.35 6.76
CA LEU A 158 -2.27 16.65 6.09
C LEU A 158 -2.61 17.84 7.01
N TYR A 159 -3.51 17.64 7.96
CA TYR A 159 -3.93 18.64 8.94
C TYR A 159 -3.03 18.61 10.17
N SER A 160 -2.71 17.43 10.69
CA SER A 160 -1.93 17.27 11.93
C SER A 160 -1.17 15.95 12.00
N PRO A 161 0.08 15.94 12.52
CA PRO A 161 0.77 14.71 12.90
C PRO A 161 0.04 13.87 13.95
N THR A 162 -0.97 14.40 14.64
CA THR A 162 -1.78 13.65 15.62
C THR A 162 -2.42 12.40 15.01
N SER A 163 -2.73 12.39 13.70
CA SER A 163 -3.24 11.19 12.99
C SER A 163 -2.27 10.01 13.01
N LEU A 164 -0.97 10.23 13.23
CA LEU A 164 0.01 9.15 13.40
C LEU A 164 -0.33 8.22 14.57
N ARG A 165 -1.01 8.73 15.60
CA ARG A 165 -1.42 7.94 16.77
C ARG A 165 -2.56 6.96 16.45
N SER A 166 -3.24 7.15 15.33
CA SER A 166 -4.30 6.27 14.87
C SER A 166 -3.78 5.06 14.08
N ILE A 167 -2.49 5.04 13.73
CA ILE A 167 -1.87 3.93 13.01
C ILE A 167 -1.70 2.74 13.97
N ASN A 168 -2.18 1.57 13.54
CA ASN A 168 -2.08 0.33 14.26
C ASN A 168 -1.89 -0.85 13.28
N THR A 169 -1.64 -2.05 13.79
CA THR A 169 -1.37 -3.23 12.96
C THR A 169 -2.53 -3.64 12.05
N ALA A 170 -3.77 -3.29 12.40
CA ALA A 170 -4.95 -3.64 11.60
C ALA A 170 -5.12 -2.69 10.39
N ASN A 171 -4.81 -1.41 10.54
CA ASN A 171 -4.99 -0.41 9.49
C ASN A 171 -3.70 -0.03 8.73
N ALA A 172 -2.52 -0.46 9.22
CA ALA A 172 -1.20 -0.06 8.70
C ALA A 172 -1.05 -0.26 7.18
N ARG A 173 -1.57 -1.37 6.62
CA ARG A 173 -1.53 -1.65 5.18
C ARG A 173 -2.23 -0.56 4.37
N GLY A 174 -3.43 -0.18 4.81
CA GLY A 174 -4.22 0.84 4.14
C GLY A 174 -3.67 2.24 4.33
N VAL A 175 -3.11 2.54 5.50
CA VAL A 175 -2.42 3.82 5.74
C VAL A 175 -1.20 3.94 4.83
N LEU A 176 -0.38 2.87 4.71
CA LEU A 176 0.79 2.85 3.84
C LEU A 176 0.40 3.03 2.36
N ALA A 177 -0.62 2.31 1.91
CA ALA A 177 -1.15 2.44 0.56
C ALA A 177 -1.69 3.84 0.26
N ALA A 178 -2.48 4.41 1.19
CA ALA A 178 -3.01 5.75 1.07
C ALA A 178 -1.90 6.82 1.08
N GLY A 179 -0.94 6.73 1.99
CA GLY A 179 0.18 7.67 2.08
C GLY A 179 1.05 7.70 0.81
N CYS A 180 1.22 6.53 0.17
CA CYS A 180 1.90 6.47 -1.12
C CYS A 180 1.03 7.02 -2.26
N LEU A 181 -0.27 6.68 -2.30
CA LEU A 181 -1.22 7.20 -3.31
C LEU A 181 -1.26 8.73 -3.29
N LEU A 182 -1.28 9.33 -2.10
CA LEU A 182 -1.33 10.78 -1.91
C LEU A 182 0.03 11.48 -2.19
N GLY A 183 0.96 10.83 -2.89
CA GLY A 183 2.21 11.46 -3.35
C GLY A 183 3.40 11.32 -2.40
N GLY A 184 3.40 10.30 -1.53
CA GLY A 184 4.59 9.94 -0.74
C GLY A 184 4.77 10.77 0.53
N MET A 185 3.88 10.55 1.50
CA MET A 185 3.95 11.17 2.83
C MET A 185 4.99 10.47 3.70
N ASN A 186 6.27 10.87 3.61
CA ASN A 186 7.41 10.11 4.13
C ASN A 186 7.25 9.62 5.59
N GLU A 187 6.99 10.50 6.56
CA GLU A 187 6.89 10.08 7.97
C GLU A 187 5.71 9.13 8.21
N LEU A 188 4.54 9.44 7.62
CA LEU A 188 3.35 8.59 7.67
C LEU A 188 3.65 7.21 7.10
N CYS A 189 4.31 7.14 5.95
CA CYS A 189 4.65 5.89 5.28
C CYS A 189 5.69 5.09 6.08
N VAL A 190 6.70 5.76 6.65
CA VAL A 190 7.69 5.11 7.52
C VAL A 190 7.03 4.49 8.74
N GLN A 191 6.18 5.22 9.45
CA GLN A 191 5.53 4.68 10.66
C GLN A 191 4.51 3.58 10.32
N ALA A 192 3.72 3.75 9.26
CA ALA A 192 2.82 2.70 8.79
C ALA A 192 3.60 1.44 8.37
N TYR A 193 4.77 1.60 7.75
CA TYR A 193 5.64 0.49 7.38
C TYR A 193 6.19 -0.24 8.61
N GLU A 194 6.64 0.48 9.64
CA GLU A 194 7.09 -0.14 10.90
C GLU A 194 5.98 -0.99 11.55
N MET A 195 4.74 -0.47 11.56
CA MET A 195 3.58 -1.22 12.04
C MET A 195 3.26 -2.44 11.19
N CYS A 196 3.44 -2.35 9.85
CA CYS A 196 3.34 -3.49 8.96
C CYS A 196 4.35 -4.58 9.35
N GLN A 197 5.62 -4.21 9.57
CA GLN A 197 6.66 -5.17 9.97
C GLN A 197 6.34 -5.89 11.28
N GLN A 198 5.87 -5.16 12.28
CA GLN A 198 5.53 -5.72 13.60
C GLN A 198 4.38 -6.71 13.55
N SER A 199 3.54 -6.65 12.52
CA SER A 199 2.38 -7.53 12.34
C SER A 199 2.63 -8.74 11.45
N ILE A 200 3.87 -8.95 10.99
CA ILE A 200 4.27 -10.17 10.27
C ILE A 200 4.34 -11.32 11.28
N SER A 201 3.52 -12.34 11.07
CA SER A 201 3.47 -13.54 11.91
C SER A 201 3.19 -14.78 11.06
N ALA A 202 3.27 -15.97 11.67
CA ALA A 202 2.93 -17.23 11.01
C ALA A 202 1.46 -17.29 10.51
N GLU A 203 0.58 -16.52 11.14
CA GLU A 203 -0.85 -16.47 10.84
C GLU A 203 -1.14 -15.51 9.68
N THR A 204 -0.46 -14.36 9.66
CA THR A 204 -0.70 -13.27 8.68
C THR A 204 0.15 -13.36 7.42
N ILE A 205 1.06 -14.33 7.34
CA ILE A 205 2.07 -14.44 6.28
C ILE A 205 1.47 -14.56 4.87
N ASP A 206 0.36 -15.28 4.73
CA ASP A 206 -0.30 -15.47 3.44
C ASP A 206 -0.83 -14.14 2.90
N ASP A 207 -1.42 -13.32 3.77
CA ASP A 207 -1.92 -11.99 3.42
C ASP A 207 -0.76 -11.06 3.03
N TRP A 208 0.37 -11.13 3.75
CA TRP A 208 1.55 -10.30 3.46
C TRP A 208 2.19 -10.64 2.12
N ILE A 209 2.26 -11.93 1.78
CA ILE A 209 2.73 -12.38 0.48
C ILE A 209 1.79 -11.90 -0.62
N GLN A 210 0.47 -12.08 -0.43
CA GLN A 210 -0.52 -11.64 -1.39
C GLN A 210 -0.45 -10.12 -1.61
N PHE A 211 -0.30 -9.36 -0.53
CA PHE A 211 -0.16 -7.91 -0.57
C PHE A 211 1.08 -7.47 -1.35
N ALA A 212 2.24 -8.10 -1.12
CA ALA A 212 3.47 -7.79 -1.83
C ALA A 212 3.43 -8.18 -3.32
N ASP A 213 2.77 -9.29 -3.68
CA ASP A 213 2.70 -9.79 -5.06
C ASP A 213 1.68 -9.03 -5.92
N LYS A 214 0.51 -8.67 -5.36
CA LYS A 214 -0.58 -7.98 -6.08
C LYS A 214 -0.11 -6.73 -6.81
N ARG A 215 0.90 -6.01 -6.29
CA ARG A 215 1.34 -4.73 -6.86
C ARG A 215 2.48 -4.79 -7.86
N ALA A 216 3.32 -5.83 -7.83
CA ALA A 216 4.26 -6.07 -8.92
C ALA A 216 3.52 -6.21 -10.28
N HIS A 217 2.29 -6.71 -10.25
CA HIS A 217 1.42 -6.83 -11.42
C HIS A 217 0.77 -5.52 -11.87
N LEU A 218 0.54 -4.55 -10.97
CA LEU A 218 -0.06 -3.26 -11.34
C LEU A 218 0.97 -2.32 -11.98
N ALA A 219 2.20 -2.30 -11.46
CA ALA A 219 3.32 -1.53 -12.03
C ALA A 219 3.66 -1.93 -13.47
N SER A 220 3.35 -3.17 -13.88
CA SER A 220 3.59 -3.68 -15.23
C SER A 220 2.42 -3.47 -16.20
N THR A 221 1.22 -3.15 -15.71
CA THR A 221 0.01 -3.11 -16.55
C THR A 221 -0.57 -1.70 -16.70
N GLN A 222 -0.36 -0.82 -15.72
CA GLN A 222 -0.86 0.56 -15.76
C GLN A 222 0.30 1.54 -15.59
N GLY A 223 0.80 2.04 -16.72
CA GLY A 223 1.75 3.15 -16.71
C GLY A 223 1.18 4.36 -15.95
N GLU A 224 2.05 4.97 -15.14
CA GLU A 224 2.02 6.37 -14.67
C GLU A 224 1.09 6.82 -13.53
N ILE A 225 0.11 6.04 -13.03
CA ILE A 225 -0.83 6.60 -12.03
C ILE A 225 -0.38 6.40 -10.56
N ILE A 226 0.52 5.45 -10.27
CA ILE A 226 0.95 5.20 -8.89
C ILE A 226 2.40 5.68 -8.66
N PRO A 227 2.67 6.51 -7.63
CA PRO A 227 4.03 6.94 -7.31
C PRO A 227 4.95 5.75 -7.04
N ASN A 228 6.15 5.78 -7.62
CA ASN A 228 7.23 4.79 -7.45
C ASN A 228 7.53 4.44 -5.98
N SER A 229 7.20 5.34 -5.05
CA SER A 229 7.46 5.17 -3.62
C SER A 229 6.80 3.94 -3.02
N PHE A 230 5.61 3.53 -3.48
CA PHE A 230 5.01 2.32 -2.91
C PHE A 230 5.73 1.05 -3.36
N ASP A 231 6.21 1.00 -4.60
CA ASP A 231 6.89 -0.21 -5.10
C ASP A 231 8.18 -0.45 -4.30
N ASP A 232 8.85 0.61 -3.86
CA ASP A 232 9.96 0.52 -2.91
C ASP A 232 9.53 -0.12 -1.59
N TYR A 233 8.42 0.32 -0.99
CA TYR A 233 7.90 -0.27 0.24
C TYR A 233 7.45 -1.73 0.05
N ALA A 234 6.81 -2.05 -1.07
CA ALA A 234 6.39 -3.41 -1.39
C ALA A 234 7.59 -4.36 -1.53
N ASN A 235 8.65 -3.91 -2.21
CA ASN A 235 9.89 -4.67 -2.36
C ASN A 235 10.59 -4.87 -1.00
N ARG A 236 10.65 -3.83 -0.17
CA ARG A 236 11.22 -3.93 1.19
C ARG A 236 10.41 -4.88 2.07
N LEU A 237 9.07 -4.81 1.98
CA LEU A 237 8.18 -5.69 2.71
C LEU A 237 8.32 -7.15 2.26
N ARG A 238 8.45 -7.41 0.95
CA ARG A 238 8.77 -8.73 0.41
C ARG A 238 10.09 -9.25 0.98
N ALA A 239 11.12 -8.41 1.06
CA ALA A 239 12.40 -8.78 1.64
C ALA A 239 12.27 -9.12 3.14
N HIS A 240 11.48 -8.38 3.91
CA HIS A 240 11.21 -8.68 5.31
C HIS A 240 10.37 -9.94 5.52
N VAL A 241 9.37 -10.19 4.66
CA VAL A 241 8.61 -11.45 4.65
C VAL A 241 9.56 -12.62 4.40
N MET A 242 10.48 -12.50 3.45
CA MET A 242 11.51 -13.51 3.19
C MET A 242 12.44 -13.71 4.39
N GLN A 243 12.93 -12.62 4.98
CA GLN A 243 13.78 -12.67 6.18
C GLN A 243 13.06 -13.37 7.35
N PHE A 244 11.79 -13.02 7.57
CA PHE A 244 10.97 -13.63 8.60
C PHE A 244 10.81 -15.13 8.40
N ILE A 245 10.48 -15.58 7.18
CA ILE A 245 10.30 -17.00 6.84
C ILE A 245 11.61 -17.80 7.00
N ILE A 246 12.75 -17.20 6.65
CA ILE A 246 14.05 -17.89 6.59
C ILE A 246 14.76 -17.89 7.94
N VAL A 247 14.70 -16.79 8.70
CA VAL A 247 15.53 -16.56 9.88
C VAL A 247 14.69 -16.45 11.14
N ASP A 248 13.74 -15.51 11.19
CA ASP A 248 13.08 -15.15 12.44
C ASP A 248 12.09 -16.23 12.89
N LEU A 249 11.25 -16.71 11.98
CA LEU A 249 10.22 -17.71 12.28
C LEU A 249 10.83 -19.05 12.76
N PRO A 250 11.81 -19.67 12.07
CA PRO A 250 12.44 -20.88 12.58
C PRO A 250 13.10 -20.69 13.95
N SER A 251 13.69 -19.51 14.19
CA SER A 251 14.36 -19.17 15.45
C SER A 251 13.36 -19.02 16.60
N HIS A 252 12.25 -18.29 16.38
CA HIS A 252 11.17 -18.14 17.35
C HIS A 252 10.47 -19.46 17.68
N LEU A 253 10.37 -20.36 16.71
CA LEU A 253 9.76 -21.68 16.90
C LEU A 253 10.75 -22.73 17.45
N HIS A 254 12.04 -22.39 17.57
CA HIS A 254 13.10 -23.36 17.89
C HIS A 254 13.06 -24.62 17.02
N ALA A 255 12.61 -24.50 15.76
CA ALA A 255 12.21 -25.62 14.91
C ALA A 255 13.37 -26.57 14.56
N PHE A 256 14.61 -26.09 14.64
CA PHE A 256 15.82 -26.85 14.31
C PHE A 256 16.76 -27.08 15.51
N SER A 257 16.36 -26.71 16.73
CA SER A 257 17.20 -26.81 17.93
C SER A 257 17.30 -28.23 18.51
N GLY A 258 16.77 -29.24 17.82
CA GLY A 258 16.54 -30.59 18.34
C GLY A 258 17.48 -31.66 17.81
N GLU A 259 18.77 -31.60 18.16
CA GLU A 259 19.64 -32.79 18.24
C GLU A 259 20.38 -32.92 19.60
N ALA A 260 20.21 -31.98 20.56
CA ALA A 260 21.03 -31.99 21.78
C ALA A 260 20.33 -31.59 23.11
N SER A 261 19.00 -31.61 23.22
CA SER A 261 18.31 -31.13 24.44
C SER A 261 17.53 -32.22 25.15
N SER A 262 17.90 -32.45 26.41
CA SER A 262 17.28 -33.35 27.40
C SER A 262 15.75 -33.40 27.38
N PRO A 263 15.16 -34.55 27.78
CA PRO A 263 13.71 -34.67 27.99
C PRO A 263 13.29 -33.72 29.13
N GLY A 264 12.70 -32.57 28.80
CA GLY A 264 12.17 -31.64 29.80
C GLY A 264 12.22 -30.14 29.47
N ALA A 265 12.81 -29.72 28.35
CA ALA A 265 12.83 -28.30 27.97
C ALA A 265 11.49 -27.88 27.33
N THR A 266 10.47 -27.63 28.15
CA THR A 266 9.31 -26.82 27.76
C THR A 266 9.77 -25.38 27.53
N GLY A 267 9.61 -24.88 26.30
CA GLY A 267 9.88 -23.48 25.99
C GLY A 267 8.94 -22.55 26.76
N ALA A 268 9.26 -21.25 26.78
CA ALA A 268 8.53 -20.23 27.56
C ALA A 268 7.01 -20.14 27.27
N ASN A 269 6.53 -20.75 26.19
CA ASN A 269 5.11 -20.82 25.80
C ASN A 269 4.49 -22.22 25.88
N GLY A 270 5.15 -23.19 26.52
CA GLY A 270 4.63 -24.57 26.64
C GLY A 270 4.62 -25.39 25.35
N SER A 271 5.10 -24.85 24.23
CA SER A 271 5.30 -25.59 22.99
C SER A 271 6.59 -26.41 23.04
N THR A 272 6.49 -27.66 22.58
CA THR A 272 7.65 -28.53 22.41
C THR A 272 8.36 -28.21 21.09
N PRO A 273 9.65 -28.55 20.92
CA PRO A 273 10.35 -28.40 19.63
C PRO A 273 9.66 -29.12 18.47
N ALA A 274 8.90 -30.18 18.75
CA ALA A 274 8.09 -30.89 17.76
C ALA A 274 6.93 -30.01 17.23
N ASP A 275 6.28 -29.26 18.12
CA ASP A 275 5.18 -28.36 17.75
C ASP A 275 5.69 -27.18 16.90
N GLY A 276 6.87 -26.64 17.22
CA GLY A 276 7.51 -25.58 16.43
C GLY A 276 7.84 -26.01 15.00
N MET A 277 8.35 -27.24 14.83
CA MET A 277 8.60 -27.82 13.51
C MET A 277 7.30 -28.05 12.72
N GLU A 278 6.22 -28.48 13.37
CA GLU A 278 4.92 -28.66 12.73
C GLU A 278 4.33 -27.34 12.24
N ILE A 279 4.38 -26.28 13.07
CA ILE A 279 3.95 -24.93 12.69
C ILE A 279 4.75 -24.43 11.48
N LEU A 280 6.08 -24.60 11.50
CA LEU A 280 6.94 -24.19 10.40
C LEU A 280 6.58 -24.92 9.10
N LEU A 281 6.38 -26.24 9.17
CA LEU A 281 5.95 -27.05 8.03
C LEU A 281 4.58 -26.60 7.49
N ASN A 282 3.65 -26.25 8.37
CA ASN A 282 2.34 -25.74 7.97
C ASN A 282 2.47 -24.41 7.21
N VAL A 283 3.29 -23.47 7.71
CA VAL A 283 3.59 -22.20 7.00
C VAL A 283 4.22 -22.46 5.64
N TYR A 284 5.29 -23.25 5.57
CA TYR A 284 5.98 -23.57 4.32
C TYR A 284 5.09 -24.34 3.33
N SER A 285 4.00 -24.95 3.80
CA SER A 285 3.03 -25.63 2.93
C SER A 285 2.05 -24.70 2.20
N ARG A 286 1.89 -23.46 2.68
CA ARG A 286 0.91 -22.48 2.16
C ARG A 286 1.52 -21.42 1.25
N ILE A 287 2.79 -21.08 1.44
CA ILE A 287 3.47 -20.03 0.66
C ILE A 287 3.60 -20.36 -0.85
N PRO A 288 3.68 -19.37 -1.75
CA PRO A 288 3.96 -19.58 -3.17
C PRO A 288 5.29 -20.32 -3.42
N PHE A 289 5.41 -20.97 -4.57
CA PHE A 289 6.58 -21.79 -4.88
C PHE A 289 7.88 -21.01 -4.97
N ASP A 290 7.86 -19.81 -5.54
CA ASP A 290 9.09 -19.02 -5.69
C ASP A 290 9.66 -18.64 -4.32
N ILE A 291 8.77 -18.29 -3.37
CA ILE A 291 9.11 -18.02 -1.97
C ILE A 291 9.59 -19.30 -1.27
N PHE A 292 8.86 -20.42 -1.43
CA PHE A 292 9.23 -21.72 -0.87
C PHE A 292 10.62 -22.18 -1.34
N LYS A 293 10.86 -22.14 -2.65
CA LYS A 293 12.13 -22.51 -3.27
C LYS A 293 13.25 -21.61 -2.76
N ALA A 294 13.09 -20.30 -2.84
CA ALA A 294 14.09 -19.35 -2.39
C ALA A 294 14.42 -19.52 -0.89
N ALA A 295 13.41 -19.77 -0.05
CA ALA A 295 13.60 -19.98 1.39
C ALA A 295 14.34 -21.29 1.69
N VAL A 296 13.94 -22.40 1.07
CA VAL A 296 14.57 -23.71 1.28
C VAL A 296 16.00 -23.77 0.73
N GLU A 297 16.28 -23.09 -0.38
CA GLU A 297 17.62 -23.06 -0.99
C GLU A 297 18.55 -22.04 -0.34
N SER A 298 18.00 -21.11 0.45
CA SER A 298 18.77 -20.06 1.12
C SER A 298 19.74 -20.62 2.16
N PRO A 299 21.04 -20.27 2.10
CA PRO A 299 22.01 -20.67 3.11
C PRO A 299 21.70 -20.12 4.50
N ALA A 300 20.93 -19.03 4.61
CA ALA A 300 20.55 -18.42 5.88
C ALA A 300 19.53 -19.24 6.68
N LEU A 301 18.84 -20.21 6.07
CA LEU A 301 17.93 -21.10 6.78
C LEU A 301 18.72 -22.07 7.69
N ALA A 302 18.55 -21.96 8.99
CA ALA A 302 19.36 -22.66 10.00
C ALA A 302 19.00 -24.15 10.23
N VAL A 303 18.91 -24.96 9.16
CA VAL A 303 18.53 -26.41 9.25
C VAL A 303 19.69 -27.33 9.66
N GLY A 304 20.89 -26.79 9.91
CA GLY A 304 22.07 -27.59 10.21
C GLY A 304 22.64 -28.26 8.96
N SER A 305 22.36 -29.55 8.75
CA SER A 305 22.93 -30.33 7.62
C SER A 305 22.07 -30.27 6.35
N ASP A 306 22.71 -30.45 5.18
CA ASP A 306 21.99 -30.59 3.90
C ASP A 306 21.02 -31.77 3.91
N GLN A 307 21.33 -32.84 4.66
CA GLN A 307 20.43 -33.97 4.80
C GLN A 307 19.18 -33.60 5.61
N ALA A 308 19.32 -32.82 6.69
CA ALA A 308 18.20 -32.31 7.47
C ALA A 308 17.34 -31.34 6.63
N ARG A 309 17.98 -30.45 5.86
CA ARG A 309 17.32 -29.54 4.92
C ARG A 309 16.54 -30.30 3.84
N PHE A 310 17.12 -31.34 3.26
CA PHE A 310 16.44 -32.21 2.30
C PHE A 310 15.22 -32.90 2.92
N ARG A 311 15.35 -33.43 4.15
CA ARG A 311 14.22 -34.06 4.87
C ARG A 311 13.11 -33.05 5.14
N PHE A 312 13.45 -31.86 5.62
CA PHE A 312 12.49 -30.77 5.85
C PHE A 312 11.74 -30.40 4.55
N ALA A 313 12.49 -30.11 3.48
CA ALA A 313 11.92 -29.77 2.18
C ALA A 313 10.99 -30.87 1.64
N LYS A 314 11.40 -32.14 1.78
CA LYS A 314 10.58 -33.30 1.39
C LYS A 314 9.27 -33.37 2.19
N SER A 315 9.33 -33.14 3.50
CA SER A 315 8.14 -33.10 4.37
C SER A 315 7.20 -31.95 3.99
N ALA A 316 7.74 -30.74 3.76
CA ALA A 316 6.96 -29.59 3.33
C ALA A 316 6.28 -29.86 1.97
N ILE A 317 7.00 -30.37 0.97
CA ILE A 317 6.43 -30.72 -0.34
C ILE A 317 5.31 -31.76 -0.21
N ASN A 318 5.44 -32.74 0.69
CA ASN A 318 4.39 -33.73 0.92
C ASN A 318 3.11 -33.11 1.48
N LEU A 319 3.21 -32.07 2.32
CA LEU A 319 2.05 -31.29 2.77
C LEU A 319 1.48 -30.43 1.63
N ARG A 320 2.34 -29.78 0.85
CA ARG A 320 1.96 -28.93 -0.30
C ARG A 320 1.16 -29.67 -1.36
N LYS A 321 1.44 -30.96 -1.57
CA LYS A 321 0.66 -31.84 -2.47
C LYS A 321 -0.82 -31.93 -2.10
N LYS A 322 -1.16 -31.78 -0.81
CA LYS A 322 -2.55 -31.79 -0.33
C LYS A 322 -3.24 -30.43 -0.47
N GLY A 323 -2.47 -29.34 -0.60
CA GLY A 323 -2.95 -27.95 -0.67
C GLY A 323 -2.59 -27.26 -1.99
N VAL A 324 -1.78 -26.19 -1.89
CA VAL A 324 -1.52 -25.20 -2.96
C VAL A 324 -1.01 -25.81 -4.27
N ALA A 325 -0.14 -26.83 -4.23
CA ALA A 325 0.39 -27.44 -5.45
C ALA A 325 -0.69 -28.17 -6.28
N ARG A 326 -1.74 -28.67 -5.61
CA ARG A 326 -2.88 -29.31 -6.28
C ARG A 326 -3.73 -28.32 -7.07
N GLN A 327 -3.90 -27.09 -6.56
CA GLN A 327 -4.68 -26.05 -7.23
C GLN A 327 -4.03 -25.60 -8.55
N VAL A 328 -2.68 -25.57 -8.59
CA VAL A 328 -1.91 -25.13 -9.77
C VAL A 328 -1.64 -26.28 -10.76
N GLY A 329 -1.98 -27.53 -10.42
CA GLY A 329 -1.72 -28.69 -11.28
C GLY A 329 -0.21 -28.95 -11.50
N ALA A 330 0.62 -28.57 -10.54
CA ALA A 330 2.07 -28.66 -10.62
C ALA A 330 2.61 -29.76 -9.70
N GLU A 331 3.65 -30.46 -10.15
CA GLU A 331 4.39 -31.42 -9.32
C GLU A 331 5.68 -30.77 -8.82
N GLU A 332 5.84 -30.70 -7.50
CA GLU A 332 7.03 -30.18 -6.84
C GLU A 332 7.90 -31.35 -6.35
N THR A 333 9.22 -31.24 -6.53
CA THR A 333 10.21 -32.23 -6.12
C THR A 333 11.43 -31.55 -5.50
N VAL A 334 12.14 -32.30 -4.64
CA VAL A 334 13.41 -31.89 -4.05
C VAL A 334 14.50 -32.89 -4.40
N VAL A 335 15.68 -32.39 -4.72
CA VAL A 335 16.88 -33.15 -5.08
C VAL A 335 18.01 -32.73 -4.16
N LEU A 336 18.84 -33.69 -3.75
CA LEU A 336 20.11 -33.44 -3.10
C LEU A 336 21.21 -33.66 -4.15
N ALA A 337 21.91 -32.59 -4.53
CA ALA A 337 23.03 -32.65 -5.45
C ALA A 337 24.28 -33.15 -4.72
N PHE A 338 25.05 -34.01 -5.38
CA PHE A 338 26.35 -34.47 -4.90
C PHE A 338 27.41 -33.96 -5.87
N GLY A 339 28.39 -33.20 -5.35
CA GLY A 339 29.39 -32.49 -6.15
C GLY A 339 29.25 -31.00 -5.94
N GLY A 340 30.19 -30.41 -5.19
CA GLY A 340 30.07 -29.09 -4.57
C GLY A 340 29.49 -28.01 -5.48
N SER A 341 28.39 -27.40 -5.03
CA SER A 341 27.85 -26.19 -5.61
C SER A 341 28.75 -25.00 -5.21
N ALA A 342 29.24 -24.26 -6.20
CA ALA A 342 30.07 -23.07 -5.99
C ALA A 342 29.30 -21.87 -5.39
N SER A 343 27.97 -21.98 -5.21
CA SER A 343 27.13 -20.81 -4.91
C SER A 343 25.92 -21.09 -3.98
N GLY A 344 25.91 -22.18 -3.19
CA GLY A 344 24.81 -22.37 -2.25
C GLY A 344 24.69 -23.75 -1.60
N THR A 345 23.48 -24.02 -1.10
CA THR A 345 23.12 -25.30 -0.46
C THR A 345 23.02 -26.41 -1.52
N ASN A 346 23.31 -27.66 -1.15
CA ASN A 346 23.22 -28.79 -2.08
C ASN A 346 21.77 -29.27 -2.30
N VAL A 347 20.78 -28.62 -1.69
CA VAL A 347 19.37 -28.98 -1.78
C VAL A 347 18.71 -28.08 -2.82
N HIS A 348 18.09 -28.68 -3.82
CA HIS A 348 17.38 -27.97 -4.88
C HIS A 348 15.93 -28.41 -4.98
N VAL A 349 15.04 -27.43 -5.08
CA VAL A 349 13.60 -27.61 -5.27
C VAL A 349 13.24 -27.25 -6.71
N SER A 350 12.47 -28.13 -7.37
CA SER A 350 12.00 -27.94 -8.74
C SER A 350 10.49 -28.14 -8.84
N ARG A 351 9.86 -27.48 -9.82
CA ARG A 351 8.42 -27.61 -10.11
C ARG A 351 8.23 -27.91 -11.59
N LYS A 352 7.42 -28.94 -11.88
CA LYS A 352 7.02 -29.32 -13.23
C LYS A 352 5.51 -29.16 -13.39
N LEU A 353 5.09 -28.32 -14.33
CA LEU A 353 3.67 -28.16 -14.68
C LEU A 353 3.18 -29.43 -15.40
N ARG A 354 2.04 -29.99 -14.96
CA ARG A 354 1.42 -31.09 -15.69
C ARG A 354 0.86 -30.55 -17.00
N LYS A 355 1.36 -31.04 -18.14
CA LYS A 355 0.81 -30.70 -19.45
C LYS A 355 -0.64 -31.19 -19.50
N LYS A 356 -1.61 -30.31 -19.81
CA LYS A 356 -2.98 -30.73 -20.12
C LYS A 356 -2.93 -31.66 -21.34
N PRO A 357 -3.58 -32.83 -21.32
CA PRO A 357 -3.61 -33.70 -22.49
C PRO A 357 -4.31 -32.97 -23.64
N LEU A 358 -3.60 -32.74 -24.75
CA LEU A 358 -4.23 -32.31 -25.99
C LEU A 358 -5.11 -33.46 -26.48
N TRP A 359 -6.41 -33.25 -26.52
CA TRP A 359 -7.34 -34.19 -27.12
C TRP A 359 -7.06 -34.26 -28.63
N LYS A 360 -6.87 -35.47 -29.15
CA LYS A 360 -6.85 -35.69 -30.60
C LYS A 360 -8.28 -35.51 -31.11
N VAL A 361 -8.46 -34.61 -32.08
CA VAL A 361 -9.68 -34.56 -32.90
C VAL A 361 -9.68 -35.83 -33.74
N SER A 362 -10.61 -36.75 -33.48
CA SER A 362 -10.86 -37.86 -34.38
C SER A 362 -11.62 -37.32 -35.59
N GLN A 363 -11.06 -37.48 -36.79
CA GLN A 363 -11.74 -37.25 -38.07
C GLN A 363 -12.66 -38.42 -38.42
#